data_AF-A0A7K6TID1-F1
#
_entry.id   AF-A0A7K6TID1-F1
#
_cell.length_a   1.000
_cell.length_b   1.000
_cell.length_c   1.000
_cell.angle_alpha   90.00
_cell.angle_beta   90.00
_cell.angle_gamma   90.00
#
_symmetry.space_group_name_H-M   'P 1'
#
loop_
_entity.id
_entity.type
_entity.pdbx_description
1 polymer ?
#
loop_
_entity_poly.entity_id
_entity_poly.type
_entity_poly.pdbx_seq_one_letter_code
_entity_poly.pdbx_strand_id
1 'polypeptide(L)'
;ICVLGSAILVLLLAGYLAQQYLPMPTPKIIGVDLGTTYCSVGVFLPGTGEVKVIADENGHNSIPSIVSFTDRDVYVGYDGLELADSNPQNTIYDAKRFIGKIFTSEELKSESSRYPFKIFNNNGSAEFSVTTNKTFHITPEHIGSQLLLKLKRMAEGDLGVPISKAVISVPAEFDERQRNSTIKAAKLAGLEILRVINEPTAAAMAYGLHKADVFNVLVVDLGGGTLDVSLLNKLGGMFLTRAMAGNNKLGGQDFNQRLMLYLYDQLHQKYGSLPTRKEEIHHLRQAVEAVKLNLTVHEAATLRVLLTVPVRELTKGLPESEVKTNTVLKGKPSQQTEDLQNLRDTSKLEDNFAQVVFETEISRKLFETLNEDLFEKILVPIEQVLKEGHLHKAEVDEIVLVGGSTRIPRIRKVIRDFFGKEPNTSVDPDLAVVTGVAIQAGIVGGSWPLQVSAIEIPNKHLQKTNFN
;
A
#
# COMPACT_ATOMS: atom_id res chain seq x y z
N ILE A 1 -55.15 0.24 -35.94
CA ILE A 1 -53.69 0.37 -36.12
C ILE A 1 -53.16 1.67 -35.48
N CYS A 2 -53.73 2.85 -35.73
CA CYS A 2 -53.28 4.12 -35.12
C CYS A 2 -53.30 4.16 -33.58
N VAL A 3 -54.38 3.70 -32.92
CA VAL A 3 -54.52 3.80 -31.45
C VAL A 3 -53.47 2.97 -30.69
N LEU A 4 -53.15 1.77 -31.20
CA LEU A 4 -52.09 0.91 -30.65
C LEU A 4 -50.70 1.54 -30.82
N GLY A 5 -50.44 2.16 -31.97
CA GLY A 5 -49.17 2.86 -32.23
C GLY A 5 -48.96 4.05 -31.30
N SER A 6 -49.99 4.86 -31.07
CA SER A 6 -49.93 5.98 -30.13
C SER A 6 -49.80 5.53 -28.67
N ALA A 7 -50.45 4.43 -28.28
CA ALA A 7 -50.31 3.90 -26.92
C ALA A 7 -48.89 3.35 -26.65
N ILE A 8 -48.31 2.64 -27.63
CA ILE A 8 -46.92 2.16 -27.56
C ILE A 8 -45.95 3.34 -27.51
N LEU A 9 -46.16 4.38 -28.33
CA LEU A 9 -45.31 5.57 -28.32
C LEU A 9 -45.38 6.32 -26.98
N VAL A 10 -46.58 6.46 -26.39
CA VAL A 10 -46.76 7.06 -25.07
C VAL A 10 -46.09 6.23 -23.97
N LEU A 11 -46.19 4.89 -24.03
CA LEU A 11 -45.48 3.99 -23.10
C LEU A 11 -43.96 4.08 -23.25
N LEU A 12 -43.45 4.18 -24.48
CA LEU A 12 -42.02 4.36 -24.75
C LEU A 12 -41.54 5.73 -24.29
N LEU A 13 -42.30 6.81 -24.53
CA LEU A 13 -41.96 8.15 -24.03
C LEU A 13 -42.02 8.21 -22.51
N ALA A 14 -43.07 7.64 -21.90
CA ALA A 14 -43.21 7.57 -20.46
C ALA A 14 -42.08 6.74 -19.83
N GLY A 15 -41.70 5.61 -20.45
CA GLY A 15 -40.55 4.82 -20.04
C GLY A 15 -39.23 5.59 -20.16
N TYR A 16 -39.01 6.28 -21.29
CA TYR A 16 -37.82 7.10 -21.53
C TYR A 16 -37.71 8.27 -20.53
N LEU A 17 -38.81 8.96 -20.24
CA LEU A 17 -38.86 10.04 -19.27
C LEU A 17 -38.72 9.52 -17.83
N ALA A 18 -39.37 8.40 -17.50
CA ALA A 18 -39.28 7.77 -16.18
C ALA A 18 -37.88 7.19 -15.90
N GLN A 19 -37.12 6.81 -16.92
CA GLN A 19 -35.75 6.31 -16.78
C GLN A 19 -34.83 7.32 -16.06
N GLN A 20 -35.09 8.63 -16.21
CA GLN A 20 -34.33 9.68 -15.53
C GLN A 20 -34.60 9.76 -14.02
N TYR A 21 -35.68 9.13 -13.54
CA TYR A 21 -36.11 9.13 -12.14
C TYR A 21 -35.94 7.76 -11.45
N LEU A 22 -35.52 6.73 -12.18
CA LEU A 22 -35.22 5.43 -11.60
C LEU A 22 -33.87 5.47 -10.87
N PRO A 23 -33.75 4.87 -9.68
CA PRO A 23 -32.45 4.75 -9.01
C PRO A 23 -31.51 3.94 -9.89
N MET A 24 -30.25 4.36 -9.95
CA MET A 24 -29.23 3.65 -10.74
C MET A 24 -29.09 2.21 -10.23
N PRO A 25 -28.90 1.22 -11.13
CA PRO A 25 -28.76 -0.16 -10.71
C PRO A 25 -27.50 -0.32 -9.86
N THR A 26 -27.66 -0.94 -8.69
CA THR A 26 -26.53 -1.19 -7.78
C THR A 26 -25.49 -2.08 -8.46
N PRO A 27 -24.20 -1.69 -8.47
CA PRO A 27 -23.13 -2.54 -9.00
C PRO A 27 -23.08 -3.87 -8.25
N LYS A 28 -22.91 -4.98 -8.98
CA LYS A 28 -22.80 -6.34 -8.41
C LYS A 28 -21.43 -6.99 -8.62
N ILE A 29 -20.54 -6.29 -9.34
CA ILE A 29 -19.19 -6.76 -9.63
C ILE A 29 -18.24 -5.69 -9.09
N ILE A 30 -17.35 -6.10 -8.21
CA ILE A 30 -16.34 -5.22 -7.62
C ILE A 30 -15.01 -5.36 -8.38
N GLY A 31 -14.27 -4.27 -8.46
CA GLY A 31 -12.86 -4.29 -8.82
C GLY A 31 -12.01 -4.35 -7.56
N VAL A 32 -11.10 -5.30 -7.49
CA VAL A 32 -10.25 -5.50 -6.31
C VAL A 32 -8.79 -5.33 -6.69
N ASP A 33 -8.13 -4.43 -5.98
CA ASP A 33 -6.68 -4.36 -5.96
C ASP A 33 -6.16 -5.08 -4.72
N LEU A 34 -5.64 -6.29 -4.91
CA LEU A 34 -5.02 -7.07 -3.84
C LEU A 34 -3.53 -6.72 -3.79
N GLY A 35 -3.13 -5.56 -3.30
CA GLY A 35 -1.73 -5.15 -3.30
C GLY A 35 -0.88 -5.86 -2.23
N THR A 36 0.45 -5.77 -2.40
CA THR A 36 1.41 -6.37 -1.45
C THR A 36 1.39 -5.67 -0.09
N THR A 37 1.26 -4.34 -0.08
CA THR A 37 1.27 -3.51 1.14
C THR A 37 -0.11 -2.99 1.52
N TYR A 38 -0.91 -2.57 0.54
CA TYR A 38 -2.27 -2.10 0.74
C TYR A 38 -3.20 -2.79 -0.25
N CYS A 39 -4.45 -2.98 0.14
CA CYS A 39 -5.51 -3.46 -0.72
C CYS A 39 -6.63 -2.43 -0.80
N SER A 40 -7.31 -2.39 -1.94
CA SER A 40 -8.39 -1.45 -2.20
C SER A 40 -9.52 -2.14 -2.96
N VAL A 41 -10.74 -1.63 -2.82
CA VAL A 41 -11.91 -2.13 -3.55
C VAL A 41 -12.69 -0.96 -4.12
N GLY A 42 -13.15 -1.11 -5.36
CA GLY A 42 -13.90 -0.11 -6.07
C GLY A 42 -15.04 -0.70 -6.89
N VAL A 43 -16.02 0.13 -7.18
CA VAL A 43 -17.12 -0.22 -8.07
C VAL A 43 -17.26 0.81 -9.16
N PHE A 44 -17.70 0.32 -10.31
CA PHE A 44 -18.10 1.18 -11.39
C PHE A 44 -19.58 1.51 -11.28
N LEU A 45 -19.92 2.79 -11.31
CA LEU A 45 -21.30 3.26 -11.22
C LEU A 45 -21.92 3.31 -12.63
N PRO A 46 -22.87 2.40 -12.96
CA PRO A 46 -23.55 2.43 -14.25
C PRO A 46 -24.35 3.73 -14.38
N GLY A 47 -24.29 4.39 -15.52
CA GLY A 47 -25.06 5.61 -15.81
C GLY A 47 -24.26 6.91 -15.67
N THR A 48 -23.45 7.07 -14.61
CA THR A 48 -22.50 8.20 -14.51
C THR A 48 -21.20 7.87 -15.23
N GLY A 49 -20.81 6.60 -15.21
CA GLY A 49 -19.56 6.15 -15.77
C GLY A 49 -18.34 6.44 -14.90
N GLU A 50 -18.58 6.79 -13.64
CA GLU A 50 -17.55 7.07 -12.65
C GLU A 50 -17.19 5.81 -11.85
N VAL A 51 -16.00 5.84 -11.25
CA VAL A 51 -15.59 4.83 -10.27
C VAL A 51 -15.77 5.40 -8.87
N LYS A 52 -16.39 4.62 -8.00
CA LYS A 52 -16.39 4.84 -6.56
C LYS A 52 -15.42 3.85 -5.91
N VAL A 53 -14.36 4.37 -5.30
CA VAL A 53 -13.53 3.59 -4.37
C VAL A 53 -14.27 3.52 -3.04
N ILE A 54 -14.32 2.33 -2.43
CA ILE A 54 -15.09 2.09 -1.21
C ILE A 54 -14.15 2.17 -0.02
N ALA A 55 -14.44 3.10 0.88
CA ALA A 55 -13.69 3.30 2.11
C ALA A 55 -14.09 2.28 3.20
N ASP A 56 -13.20 2.09 4.16
CA ASP A 56 -13.51 1.38 5.41
C ASP A 56 -14.41 2.23 6.33
N GLU A 57 -14.79 1.66 7.47
CA GLU A 57 -15.59 2.31 8.51
C GLU A 57 -14.98 3.62 9.06
N ASN A 58 -13.67 3.82 8.89
CA ASN A 58 -12.93 5.00 9.34
C ASN A 58 -12.63 5.99 8.20
N GLY A 59 -13.11 5.71 6.98
CA GLY A 59 -12.92 6.58 5.82
C GLY A 59 -11.63 6.34 5.03
N HIS A 60 -10.89 5.26 5.29
CA HIS A 60 -9.70 4.90 4.52
C HIS A 60 -10.08 4.19 3.21
N ASN A 61 -9.62 4.70 2.07
CA ASN A 61 -9.86 4.10 0.75
C ASN A 61 -9.05 2.82 0.47
N SER A 62 -8.13 2.48 1.36
CA SER A 62 -7.26 1.32 1.28
C SER A 62 -7.02 0.76 2.67
N ILE A 63 -6.86 -0.56 2.78
CA ILE A 63 -6.51 -1.25 4.03
C ILE A 63 -5.12 -1.87 3.92
N PRO A 64 -4.32 -1.90 5.00
CA PRO A 64 -3.05 -2.63 5.01
C PRO A 64 -3.24 -4.11 4.67
N SER A 65 -2.32 -4.70 3.90
CA SER A 65 -2.29 -6.12 3.55
C SER A 65 -1.75 -6.97 4.71
N ILE A 66 -2.39 -6.87 5.87
CA ILE A 66 -1.97 -7.45 7.15
C ILE A 66 -3.10 -8.30 7.74
N VAL A 67 -2.74 -9.47 8.25
CA VAL A 67 -3.65 -10.37 8.97
C VAL A 67 -2.99 -10.83 10.27
N SER A 68 -3.57 -10.48 11.40
CA SER A 68 -3.12 -10.91 12.73
C SER A 68 -4.05 -11.96 13.33
N PHE A 69 -3.48 -13.02 13.87
CA PHE A 69 -4.21 -14.11 14.51
C PHE A 69 -4.04 -14.06 16.01
N THR A 70 -5.16 -14.20 16.71
CA THR A 70 -5.22 -14.34 18.17
C THR A 70 -5.97 -15.62 18.54
N ASP A 71 -6.02 -15.93 19.83
CA ASP A 71 -6.76 -17.08 20.36
C ASP A 71 -8.27 -17.02 20.10
N ARG A 72 -8.81 -15.84 19.83
CA ARG A 72 -10.25 -15.58 19.71
C ARG A 72 -10.65 -15.25 18.28
N ASP A 73 -9.90 -14.36 17.65
CA ASP A 73 -10.32 -13.70 16.41
C ASP A 73 -9.15 -13.50 15.43
N VAL A 74 -9.53 -13.20 14.18
CA VAL A 74 -8.65 -12.82 13.08
C VAL A 74 -8.87 -11.34 12.77
N TYR A 75 -7.80 -10.55 12.89
CA TYR A 75 -7.81 -9.10 12.66
C TYR A 75 -7.17 -8.79 11.32
N VAL A 76 -7.82 -7.96 10.50
CA VAL A 76 -7.44 -7.74 9.09
C VAL A 76 -7.37 -6.23 8.84
N GLY A 77 -6.35 -5.78 8.09
CA GLY A 77 -6.19 -4.36 7.78
C GLY A 77 -5.61 -3.59 8.96
N TYR A 78 -6.20 -2.43 9.27
CA TYR A 78 -5.74 -1.57 10.37
C TYR A 78 -5.83 -2.27 11.73
N ASP A 79 -6.87 -3.05 11.98
CA ASP A 79 -6.97 -3.85 13.22
C ASP A 79 -5.80 -4.83 13.37
N GLY A 80 -5.32 -5.41 12.26
CA GLY A 80 -4.15 -6.29 12.26
C GLY A 80 -2.85 -5.50 12.44
N LEU A 81 -2.77 -4.28 11.90
CA LEU A 81 -1.62 -3.39 12.03
C LEU A 81 -1.40 -2.95 13.49
N GLU A 82 -2.47 -2.65 14.23
CA GLU A 82 -2.39 -2.30 15.66
C GLU A 82 -1.73 -3.40 16.52
N LEU A 83 -1.87 -4.65 16.09
CA LEU A 83 -1.29 -5.81 16.77
C LEU A 83 0.12 -6.16 16.29
N ALA A 84 0.65 -5.51 15.25
CA ALA A 84 1.90 -5.92 14.62
C ALA A 84 3.11 -5.89 15.57
N ASP A 85 3.18 -4.90 16.47
CA ASP A 85 4.29 -4.75 17.41
C ASP A 85 4.16 -5.63 18.66
N SER A 86 2.92 -5.85 19.14
CA SER A 86 2.63 -6.64 20.34
C SER A 86 2.51 -8.15 20.05
N ASN A 87 2.10 -8.51 18.83
CA ASN A 87 1.91 -9.88 18.36
C ASN A 87 2.63 -10.16 17.02
N PRO A 88 3.95 -9.90 16.91
CA PRO A 88 4.67 -9.95 15.64
C PRO A 88 4.80 -11.36 15.04
N GLN A 89 4.76 -12.40 15.87
CA GLN A 89 4.91 -13.80 15.44
C GLN A 89 3.65 -14.34 14.73
N ASN A 90 2.48 -13.75 15.01
CA ASN A 90 1.19 -14.17 14.46
C ASN A 90 0.56 -13.09 13.57
N THR A 91 1.30 -12.04 13.25
CA THR A 91 0.86 -10.96 12.36
C THR A 91 1.57 -11.10 11.02
N ILE A 92 0.82 -11.58 10.02
CA ILE A 92 1.34 -11.92 8.70
C ILE A 92 1.09 -10.75 7.75
N TYR A 93 2.14 -10.33 7.06
CA TYR A 93 2.13 -9.30 6.02
C TYR A 93 2.98 -9.76 4.83
N ASP A 94 2.94 -9.03 3.71
CA ASP A 94 3.66 -9.37 2.47
C ASP A 94 3.32 -10.77 1.90
N ALA A 95 2.20 -11.38 2.30
CA ALA A 95 1.84 -12.74 1.89
C ALA A 95 1.74 -12.91 0.36
N LYS A 96 1.40 -11.84 -0.37
CA LYS A 96 1.38 -11.81 -1.84
C LYS A 96 2.76 -12.11 -2.47
N ARG A 97 3.87 -11.85 -1.78
CA ARG A 97 5.22 -12.21 -2.26
C ARG A 97 5.45 -13.72 -2.37
N PHE A 98 4.68 -14.51 -1.61
CA PHE A 98 4.79 -15.96 -1.51
C PHE A 98 3.71 -16.71 -2.29
N ILE A 99 2.62 -16.04 -2.66
CA ILE A 99 1.45 -16.67 -3.29
C ILE A 99 1.82 -17.37 -4.59
N GLY A 100 1.52 -18.66 -4.69
CA GLY A 100 1.77 -19.49 -5.86
C GLY A 100 3.23 -19.67 -6.29
N LYS A 101 4.21 -19.16 -5.53
CA LYS A 101 5.64 -19.34 -5.85
C LYS A 101 6.16 -20.69 -5.36
N ILE A 102 7.16 -21.20 -6.07
CA ILE A 102 7.98 -22.33 -5.63
C ILE A 102 9.31 -21.79 -5.15
N PHE A 103 9.71 -22.22 -3.95
CA PHE A 103 10.97 -21.88 -3.33
C PHE A 103 11.82 -23.13 -3.14
N THR A 104 13.10 -22.99 -3.43
CA THR A 104 14.13 -23.85 -2.84
C THR A 104 14.24 -23.58 -1.34
N SER A 105 14.83 -24.51 -0.59
CA SER A 105 15.04 -24.36 0.85
C SER A 105 15.91 -23.14 1.18
N GLU A 106 16.92 -22.88 0.37
CA GLU A 106 17.86 -21.77 0.51
C GLU A 106 17.20 -20.42 0.23
N GLU A 107 16.44 -20.31 -0.86
CA GLU A 107 15.68 -19.09 -1.20
C GLU A 107 14.66 -18.75 -0.11
N LEU A 108 13.89 -19.74 0.35
CA LEU A 108 12.89 -19.51 1.39
C LEU A 108 13.55 -19.09 2.69
N LYS A 109 14.69 -19.70 3.06
CA LYS A 109 15.42 -19.35 4.28
C LYS A 109 15.93 -17.90 4.22
N SER A 110 16.44 -17.47 3.07
CA SER A 110 16.87 -16.09 2.84
C SER A 110 15.70 -15.12 3.01
N GLU A 111 14.57 -15.37 2.32
CA GLU A 111 13.39 -14.50 2.44
C GLU A 111 12.78 -14.51 3.85
N SER A 112 12.75 -15.66 4.52
CA SER A 112 12.18 -15.80 5.88
C SER A 112 12.91 -14.97 6.91
N SER A 113 14.21 -14.70 6.72
CA SER A 113 15.01 -13.89 7.65
C SER A 113 14.54 -12.44 7.78
N ARG A 114 13.72 -11.97 6.84
CA ARG A 114 13.17 -10.62 6.78
C ARG A 114 11.94 -10.43 7.67
N TYR A 115 11.35 -11.52 8.16
CA TYR A 115 10.07 -11.50 8.86
C TYR A 115 10.21 -12.03 10.29
N PRO A 116 9.45 -11.47 11.25
CA PRO A 116 9.45 -11.98 12.61
C PRO A 116 8.71 -13.32 12.71
N PHE A 117 7.68 -13.55 11.90
CA PHE A 117 6.89 -14.78 11.86
C PHE A 117 7.60 -15.92 11.12
N LYS A 118 7.26 -17.16 11.49
CA LYS A 118 7.92 -18.36 10.94
C LYS A 118 7.28 -18.80 9.61
N ILE A 119 8.13 -19.12 8.63
CA ILE A 119 7.74 -19.61 7.31
C ILE A 119 8.36 -20.99 7.08
N PHE A 120 7.55 -21.93 6.59
CA PHE A 120 7.95 -23.32 6.33
C PHE A 120 7.81 -23.65 4.85
N ASN A 121 8.68 -24.52 4.36
CA ASN A 121 8.57 -25.08 3.03
C ASN A 121 7.70 -26.35 3.10
N ASN A 122 6.55 -26.33 2.42
CA ASN A 122 5.70 -27.48 2.21
C ASN A 122 5.72 -27.84 0.71
N ASN A 123 6.50 -28.86 0.34
CA ASN A 123 6.64 -29.35 -1.04
C ASN A 123 6.91 -28.23 -2.07
N GLY A 124 7.82 -27.33 -1.73
CA GLY A 124 8.22 -26.17 -2.53
C GLY A 124 7.37 -24.92 -2.28
N SER A 125 6.20 -25.02 -1.65
CA SER A 125 5.32 -23.86 -1.38
C SER A 125 5.56 -23.33 0.03
N ALA A 126 5.42 -22.02 0.23
CA ALA A 126 5.55 -21.41 1.56
C ALA A 126 4.26 -21.57 2.39
N GLU A 127 4.41 -21.83 3.69
CA GLU A 127 3.33 -21.78 4.69
C GLU A 127 3.77 -20.96 5.91
N PHE A 128 2.85 -20.17 6.47
CA PHE A 128 3.09 -19.39 7.68
C PHE A 128 2.64 -20.18 8.90
N SER A 129 3.48 -20.23 9.94
CA SER A 129 3.09 -20.85 11.20
C SER A 129 2.55 -19.81 12.15
N VAL A 130 1.34 -20.07 12.64
CA VAL A 130 0.64 -19.24 13.62
C VAL A 130 0.49 -20.05 14.89
N THR A 131 0.90 -19.46 16.01
CA THR A 131 0.82 -20.07 17.35
C THR A 131 -0.08 -19.22 18.24
N THR A 132 -1.30 -19.70 18.40
CA THR A 132 -2.31 -19.22 19.35
C THR A 132 -2.38 -20.25 20.49
N ASN A 133 -3.57 -20.63 20.97
CA ASN A 133 -3.81 -21.82 21.78
C ASN A 133 -3.30 -23.12 21.13
N LYS A 134 -3.22 -23.15 19.80
CA LYS A 134 -2.64 -24.24 19.02
C LYS A 134 -1.73 -23.68 17.95
N THR A 135 -0.70 -24.44 17.59
CA THR A 135 0.12 -24.16 16.41
C THR A 135 -0.55 -24.76 15.19
N PHE A 136 -0.76 -23.94 14.17
CA PHE A 136 -1.29 -24.37 12.88
C PHE A 136 -0.60 -23.61 11.74
N HIS A 137 -0.71 -24.14 10.52
CA HIS A 137 -0.07 -23.60 9.35
C HIS A 137 -1.11 -23.01 8.41
N ILE A 138 -0.78 -21.88 7.78
CA ILE A 138 -1.67 -21.11 6.93
C ILE A 138 -0.97 -20.83 5.61
N THR A 139 -1.67 -21.03 4.49
CA THR A 139 -1.11 -20.75 3.16
C THR A 139 -1.25 -19.27 2.79
N PRO A 140 -0.40 -18.75 1.89
CA PRO A 140 -0.57 -17.41 1.33
C PRO A 140 -1.95 -17.14 0.72
N GLU A 141 -2.58 -18.13 0.10
CA GLU A 141 -3.93 -18.00 -0.45
C GLU A 141 -4.97 -17.81 0.66
N HIS A 142 -4.79 -18.44 1.82
CA HIS A 142 -5.70 -18.22 2.94
C HIS A 142 -5.56 -16.81 3.51
N ILE A 143 -4.33 -16.29 3.66
CA ILE A 143 -4.10 -14.89 4.04
C ILE A 143 -4.76 -13.94 3.03
N GLY A 144 -4.53 -14.15 1.74
CA GLY A 144 -5.19 -13.40 0.67
C GLY A 144 -6.73 -13.47 0.77
N SER A 145 -7.28 -14.62 1.13
CA SER A 145 -8.74 -14.78 1.29
C SER A 145 -9.32 -13.96 2.44
N GLN A 146 -8.58 -13.77 3.55
CA GLN A 146 -9.04 -12.91 4.65
C GLN A 146 -9.08 -11.43 4.24
N LEU A 147 -8.08 -10.97 3.49
CA LEU A 147 -8.05 -9.62 2.92
C LEU A 147 -9.21 -9.42 1.94
N LEU A 148 -9.39 -10.34 1.00
CA LEU A 148 -10.48 -10.29 0.02
C LEU A 148 -11.86 -10.35 0.68
N LEU A 149 -11.99 -11.09 1.78
CA LEU A 149 -13.23 -11.14 2.55
C LEU A 149 -13.54 -9.81 3.26
N LYS A 150 -12.55 -9.11 3.83
CA LYS A 150 -12.73 -7.77 4.40
C LYS A 150 -13.15 -6.78 3.32
N LEU A 151 -12.47 -6.77 2.16
CA LEU A 151 -12.83 -5.91 1.02
C LEU A 151 -14.24 -6.19 0.48
N LYS A 152 -14.62 -7.47 0.38
CA LYS A 152 -15.98 -7.87 0.03
C LYS A 152 -17.00 -7.30 1.02
N ARG A 153 -16.76 -7.44 2.33
CA ARG A 153 -17.65 -6.92 3.38
C ARG A 153 -17.76 -5.40 3.35
N MET A 154 -16.66 -4.70 3.08
CA MET A 154 -16.67 -3.25 2.87
C MET A 154 -17.61 -2.88 1.72
N ALA A 155 -17.48 -3.57 0.58
CA ALA A 155 -18.35 -3.35 -0.56
C ALA A 155 -19.83 -3.71 -0.30
N GLU A 156 -20.10 -4.83 0.37
CA GLU A 156 -21.47 -5.23 0.74
C GLU A 156 -22.12 -4.24 1.71
N GLY A 157 -21.34 -3.70 2.66
CA GLY A 157 -21.79 -2.68 3.60
C GLY A 157 -22.12 -1.35 2.92
N ASP A 158 -21.29 -0.90 1.99
CA ASP A 158 -21.50 0.35 1.24
C ASP A 158 -22.65 0.26 0.22
N LEU A 159 -22.79 -0.90 -0.44
CA LEU A 159 -23.78 -1.08 -1.51
C LEU A 159 -25.13 -1.62 -1.00
N GLY A 160 -25.18 -2.19 0.20
CA GLY A 160 -26.38 -2.80 0.80
C GLY A 160 -26.86 -4.07 0.09
N VAL A 161 -26.01 -4.70 -0.73
CA VAL A 161 -26.33 -5.92 -1.49
C VAL A 161 -25.20 -6.94 -1.40
N PRO A 162 -25.49 -8.25 -1.45
CA PRO A 162 -24.44 -9.27 -1.45
C PRO A 162 -23.60 -9.21 -2.74
N ILE A 163 -22.29 -9.42 -2.59
CA ILE A 163 -21.32 -9.41 -3.69
C ILE A 163 -20.69 -10.78 -3.84
N SER A 164 -20.80 -11.36 -5.04
CA SER A 164 -20.24 -12.68 -5.34
C SER A 164 -19.27 -12.68 -6.52
N LYS A 165 -19.10 -11.57 -7.23
CA LYS A 165 -18.30 -11.48 -8.45
C LYS A 165 -17.29 -10.35 -8.37
N ALA A 166 -16.09 -10.60 -8.89
CA ALA A 166 -15.03 -9.59 -8.91
C ALA A 166 -14.16 -9.67 -10.17
N VAL A 167 -13.50 -8.55 -10.48
CA VAL A 167 -12.28 -8.50 -11.29
C VAL A 167 -11.13 -8.19 -10.32
N ILE A 168 -9.98 -8.82 -10.51
CA ILE A 168 -8.83 -8.68 -9.61
C ILE A 168 -7.55 -8.31 -10.35
N SER A 169 -6.74 -7.41 -9.78
CA SER A 169 -5.40 -7.09 -10.27
C SER A 169 -4.35 -8.12 -9.82
N VAL A 170 -3.32 -8.33 -10.64
CA VAL A 170 -2.09 -9.04 -10.27
C VAL A 170 -0.88 -8.36 -10.91
N PRO A 171 0.34 -8.54 -10.38
CA PRO A 171 1.56 -8.03 -11.02
C PRO A 171 1.72 -8.65 -12.41
N ALA A 172 2.23 -7.87 -13.37
CA ALA A 172 2.35 -8.37 -14.75
C ALA A 172 3.34 -9.54 -14.87
N GLU A 173 4.31 -9.66 -13.96
CA GLU A 173 5.26 -10.77 -13.87
C GLU A 173 4.68 -12.06 -13.28
N PHE A 174 3.46 -12.04 -12.74
CA PHE A 174 2.87 -13.26 -12.18
C PHE A 174 2.66 -14.31 -13.26
N ASP A 175 3.23 -15.49 -13.00
CA ASP A 175 2.99 -16.67 -13.83
C ASP A 175 1.57 -17.24 -13.65
N GLU A 176 1.24 -18.25 -14.44
CA GLU A 176 -0.07 -18.90 -14.39
C GLU A 176 -0.39 -19.50 -13.01
N ARG A 177 0.62 -20.02 -12.30
CA ARG A 177 0.43 -20.61 -10.97
C ARG A 177 0.09 -19.55 -9.93
N GLN A 178 0.80 -18.42 -9.93
CA GLN A 178 0.53 -17.30 -9.04
C GLN A 178 -0.85 -16.68 -9.31
N ARG A 179 -1.23 -16.55 -10.59
CA ARG A 179 -2.59 -16.12 -10.98
C ARG A 179 -3.66 -17.08 -10.47
N ASN A 180 -3.46 -18.38 -10.67
CA ASN A 180 -4.40 -19.40 -10.19
C ASN A 180 -4.50 -19.46 -8.66
N SER A 181 -3.38 -19.28 -7.94
CA SER A 181 -3.39 -19.16 -6.47
C SER A 181 -4.13 -17.90 -6.00
N THR A 182 -4.02 -16.78 -6.72
CA THR A 182 -4.78 -15.56 -6.42
C THR A 182 -6.29 -15.77 -6.65
N ILE A 183 -6.68 -16.45 -7.73
CA ILE A 183 -8.07 -16.86 -7.98
C ILE A 183 -8.57 -17.81 -6.88
N LYS A 184 -7.72 -18.74 -6.43
CA LYS A 184 -8.03 -19.65 -5.31
C LYS A 184 -8.29 -18.87 -4.02
N ALA A 185 -7.48 -17.86 -3.71
CA ALA A 185 -7.71 -16.97 -2.56
C ALA A 185 -9.07 -16.27 -2.64
N ALA A 186 -9.43 -15.75 -3.82
CA ALA A 186 -10.74 -15.13 -4.04
C ALA A 186 -11.90 -16.12 -3.88
N LYS A 187 -11.75 -17.35 -4.39
CA LYS A 187 -12.75 -18.40 -4.23
C LYS A 187 -12.97 -18.74 -2.74
N LEU A 188 -11.91 -18.78 -1.94
CA LEU A 188 -12.01 -18.98 -0.48
C LEU A 188 -12.75 -17.83 0.22
N ALA A 189 -12.67 -16.61 -0.30
CA ALA A 189 -13.43 -15.45 0.18
C ALA A 189 -14.90 -15.42 -0.33
N GLY A 190 -15.31 -16.41 -1.13
CA GLY A 190 -16.64 -16.44 -1.75
C GLY A 190 -16.83 -15.44 -2.88
N LEU A 191 -15.75 -15.14 -3.63
CA LEU A 191 -15.76 -14.34 -4.85
C LEU A 191 -15.45 -15.21 -6.08
N GLU A 192 -16.31 -15.13 -7.07
CA GLU A 192 -16.08 -15.63 -8.43
C GLU A 192 -15.29 -14.56 -9.21
N ILE A 193 -14.07 -14.91 -9.64
CA ILE A 193 -13.25 -14.02 -10.45
C ILE A 193 -13.67 -14.12 -11.92
N LEU A 194 -14.24 -13.04 -12.44
CA LEU A 194 -14.65 -12.97 -13.85
C LEU A 194 -13.48 -12.66 -14.77
N ARG A 195 -12.47 -11.93 -14.25
CA ARG A 195 -11.26 -11.58 -14.98
C ARG A 195 -10.12 -11.26 -14.02
N VAL A 196 -8.91 -11.67 -14.41
CA VAL A 196 -7.65 -11.21 -13.83
C VAL A 196 -7.03 -10.21 -14.80
N ILE A 197 -6.60 -9.06 -14.31
CA ILE A 197 -5.96 -7.99 -15.11
C ILE A 197 -4.59 -7.66 -14.50
N ASN A 198 -3.62 -7.26 -15.31
CA ASN A 198 -2.34 -6.80 -14.77
C ASN A 198 -2.48 -5.41 -14.16
N GLU A 199 -1.81 -5.20 -13.03
CA GLU A 199 -1.71 -3.91 -12.34
C GLU A 199 -1.32 -2.74 -13.27
N PRO A 200 -0.25 -2.82 -14.08
CA PRO A 200 0.10 -1.73 -14.99
C PRO A 200 -0.98 -1.46 -16.06
N THR A 201 -1.69 -2.48 -16.51
CA THR A 201 -2.80 -2.33 -17.46
C THR A 201 -4.00 -1.66 -16.80
N ALA A 202 -4.35 -2.06 -15.57
CA ALA A 202 -5.38 -1.40 -14.79
C ALA A 202 -5.04 0.07 -14.56
N ALA A 203 -3.79 0.38 -14.17
CA ALA A 203 -3.34 1.76 -14.04
C ALA A 203 -3.53 2.54 -15.35
N ALA A 204 -3.05 2.03 -16.49
CA ALA A 204 -3.25 2.69 -17.79
C ALA A 204 -4.73 2.91 -18.14
N MET A 205 -5.62 1.97 -17.76
CA MET A 205 -7.07 2.14 -17.93
C MET A 205 -7.64 3.28 -17.08
N ALA A 206 -7.18 3.45 -15.84
CA ALA A 206 -7.63 4.50 -14.94
C ALA A 206 -7.32 5.90 -15.48
N TYR A 207 -6.17 6.05 -16.15
CA TYR A 207 -5.79 7.28 -16.85
C TYR A 207 -6.57 7.51 -18.16
N GLY A 208 -7.57 6.69 -18.46
CA GLY A 208 -8.39 6.83 -19.67
C GLY A 208 -7.67 6.45 -20.97
N LEU A 209 -6.46 5.90 -20.88
CA LEU A 209 -5.60 5.67 -22.04
C LEU A 209 -6.16 4.64 -23.00
N HIS A 210 -7.07 3.78 -22.56
CA HIS A 210 -7.82 2.85 -23.43
C HIS A 210 -8.66 3.56 -24.51
N LYS A 211 -8.98 4.85 -24.34
CA LYS A 211 -9.71 5.69 -25.30
C LYS A 211 -8.82 6.70 -26.03
N ALA A 212 -7.61 6.95 -25.52
CA ALA A 212 -6.69 7.93 -26.10
C ALA A 212 -5.95 7.35 -27.32
N ASP A 213 -5.56 8.20 -28.27
CA ASP A 213 -4.70 7.81 -29.39
C ASP A 213 -3.23 7.80 -28.95
N VAL A 214 -2.88 6.78 -28.18
CA VAL A 214 -1.53 6.52 -27.68
C VAL A 214 -1.13 5.10 -28.03
N PHE A 215 0.16 4.87 -28.25
CA PHE A 215 0.72 3.58 -28.58
C PHE A 215 1.67 3.10 -27.49
N ASN A 216 2.68 3.88 -27.11
CA ASN A 216 3.68 3.53 -26.09
C ASN A 216 3.35 4.20 -24.76
N VAL A 217 2.96 3.41 -23.76
CA VAL A 217 2.65 3.90 -22.40
C VAL A 217 3.67 3.33 -21.43
N LEU A 218 4.31 4.20 -20.65
CA LEU A 218 5.19 3.80 -19.56
C LEU A 218 4.45 3.92 -18.23
N VAL A 219 4.37 2.84 -17.47
CA VAL A 219 3.84 2.82 -16.11
C VAL A 219 5.01 2.79 -15.15
N VAL A 220 5.08 3.75 -14.23
CA VAL A 220 6.07 3.79 -13.15
C VAL A 220 5.32 3.68 -11.82
N ASP A 221 5.41 2.51 -11.18
CA ASP A 221 4.82 2.22 -9.89
C ASP A 221 5.91 2.27 -8.80
N LEU A 222 5.88 3.31 -7.97
CA LEU A 222 6.77 3.45 -6.83
C LEU A 222 5.96 3.44 -5.53
N GLY A 223 5.95 2.27 -4.90
CA GLY A 223 5.23 2.03 -3.66
C GLY A 223 6.07 2.33 -2.40
N GLY A 224 5.70 1.64 -1.31
CA GLY A 224 6.38 1.77 -0.02
C GLY A 224 7.75 1.10 0.05
N GLY A 225 8.01 0.06 -0.76
CA GLY A 225 9.28 -0.68 -0.70
C GLY A 225 9.75 -1.29 -2.02
N THR A 226 9.03 -1.05 -3.11
CA THR A 226 9.39 -1.52 -4.46
C THR A 226 9.13 -0.45 -5.50
N LEU A 227 9.96 -0.47 -6.54
CA LEU A 227 9.79 0.27 -7.78
C LEU A 227 9.56 -0.73 -8.91
N ASP A 228 8.45 -0.61 -9.61
CA ASP A 228 8.13 -1.43 -10.78
C ASP A 228 7.85 -0.54 -11.98
N VAL A 229 8.48 -0.88 -13.11
CA VAL A 229 8.33 -0.14 -14.36
C VAL A 229 7.88 -1.10 -15.44
N SER A 230 6.80 -0.73 -16.15
CA SER A 230 6.25 -1.52 -17.25
C SER A 230 6.09 -0.66 -18.49
N LEU A 231 6.64 -1.12 -19.61
CA LEU A 231 6.38 -0.54 -20.93
C LEU A 231 5.22 -1.29 -21.58
N LEU A 232 4.15 -0.58 -21.90
CA LEU A 232 2.95 -1.12 -22.53
C LEU A 232 2.83 -0.61 -23.97
N ASN A 233 2.34 -1.48 -24.85
CA ASN A 233 1.83 -1.08 -26.16
C ASN A 233 0.31 -1.18 -26.19
N LYS A 234 -0.33 -0.11 -26.64
CA LYS A 234 -1.76 -0.05 -26.87
C LYS A 234 -2.08 -0.35 -28.33
N LEU A 235 -2.98 -1.31 -28.54
CA LEU A 235 -3.52 -1.68 -29.85
C LEU A 235 -5.04 -1.68 -29.78
N GLY A 236 -5.67 -0.66 -30.35
CA GLY A 236 -7.10 -0.42 -30.18
C GLY A 236 -7.40 -0.10 -28.72
N GLY A 237 -8.10 -0.98 -28.01
CA GLY A 237 -8.33 -0.86 -26.56
C GLY A 237 -7.67 -1.96 -25.72
N MET A 238 -6.74 -2.70 -26.30
CA MET A 238 -5.94 -3.73 -25.63
C MET A 238 -4.56 -3.16 -25.26
N PHE A 239 -4.03 -3.61 -24.12
CA PHE A 239 -2.66 -3.31 -23.72
C PHE A 239 -1.83 -4.59 -23.71
N LEU A 240 -0.61 -4.50 -24.22
CA LEU A 240 0.38 -5.56 -24.23
C LEU A 240 1.63 -5.09 -23.49
N THR A 241 2.02 -5.82 -22.45
CA THR A 241 3.30 -5.57 -21.77
C THR A 241 4.48 -6.00 -22.66
N ARG A 242 5.32 -5.03 -23.00
CA ARG A 242 6.52 -5.22 -23.85
C ARG A 242 7.75 -5.55 -23.04
N ALA A 243 7.98 -4.82 -21.95
CA ALA A 243 9.15 -4.96 -21.10
C ALA A 243 8.80 -4.59 -19.67
N MET A 244 9.53 -5.17 -18.72
CA MET A 244 9.36 -4.91 -17.29
C MET A 244 10.69 -4.94 -16.57
N ALA A 245 10.89 -3.98 -15.68
CA ALA A 245 12.02 -3.96 -14.77
C ALA A 245 11.57 -3.40 -13.43
N GLY A 246 12.36 -3.62 -12.39
CA GLY A 246 12.05 -3.06 -11.07
C GLY A 246 13.21 -3.10 -10.10
N ASN A 247 12.99 -2.56 -8.92
CA ASN A 247 13.91 -2.62 -7.79
C ASN A 247 13.11 -2.98 -6.53
N ASN A 248 13.46 -4.12 -5.92
CA ASN A 248 12.75 -4.66 -4.76
C ASN A 248 13.17 -4.04 -3.42
N LYS A 249 14.08 -3.07 -3.45
CA LYS A 249 14.70 -2.37 -2.31
C LYS A 249 14.79 -0.86 -2.58
N LEU A 250 13.76 -0.33 -3.24
CA LEU A 250 13.65 1.09 -3.53
C LEU A 250 12.18 1.50 -3.42
N GLY A 251 11.86 2.23 -2.36
CA GLY A 251 10.54 2.80 -2.12
C GLY A 251 10.51 3.81 -0.98
N GLY A 252 9.30 4.16 -0.56
CA GLY A 252 9.07 5.16 0.50
C GLY A 252 9.76 4.86 1.84
N GLN A 253 9.96 3.59 2.18
CA GLN A 253 10.65 3.15 3.40
C GLN A 253 12.14 3.44 3.37
N ASP A 254 12.78 3.31 2.21
CA ASP A 254 14.21 3.65 2.05
C ASP A 254 14.43 5.15 2.24
N PHE A 255 13.48 5.97 1.75
CA PHE A 255 13.52 7.42 1.96
C PHE A 255 13.35 7.81 3.43
N ASN A 256 12.41 7.14 4.11
CA ASN A 256 12.25 7.29 5.56
C ASN A 256 13.52 6.90 6.29
N GLN A 257 14.17 5.80 5.90
CA GLN A 257 15.36 5.31 6.56
C GLN A 257 16.52 6.32 6.48
N ARG A 258 16.70 6.98 5.33
CA ARG A 258 17.69 8.08 5.20
C ARG A 258 17.39 9.24 6.15
N LEU A 259 16.13 9.68 6.22
CA LEU A 259 15.72 10.73 7.16
C LEU A 259 15.90 10.28 8.62
N MET A 260 15.58 9.03 8.92
CA MET A 260 15.69 8.47 10.27
C MET A 260 17.15 8.38 10.74
N LEU A 261 18.08 7.98 9.86
CA LEU A 261 19.52 8.00 10.14
C LEU A 261 20.04 9.41 10.42
N TYR A 262 19.60 10.40 9.64
CA TYR A 262 19.89 11.81 9.91
C TYR A 262 19.36 12.26 11.28
N LEU A 263 18.13 11.89 11.64
CA LEU A 263 17.54 12.23 12.93
C LEU A 263 18.25 11.55 14.10
N TYR A 264 18.72 10.32 13.94
CA TYR A 264 19.53 9.65 14.95
C TYR A 264 20.85 10.38 15.21
N ASP A 265 21.53 10.85 14.16
CA ASP A 265 22.73 11.68 14.34
C ASP A 265 22.39 12.98 15.10
N GLN A 266 21.29 13.65 14.77
CA GLN A 266 20.83 14.85 15.49
C GLN A 266 20.48 14.56 16.97
N LEU A 267 19.79 13.45 17.23
CA LEU A 267 19.45 13.02 18.59
C LEU A 267 20.70 12.70 19.40
N HIS A 268 21.67 12.00 18.81
CA HIS A 268 22.92 11.69 19.47
C HIS A 268 23.75 12.96 19.74
N GLN A 269 23.77 13.92 18.81
CA GLN A 269 24.43 15.21 19.02
C GLN A 269 23.76 16.05 20.12
N LYS A 270 22.42 16.10 20.15
CA LYS A 270 21.66 16.91 21.13
C LYS A 270 21.61 16.28 22.52
N TYR A 271 21.46 14.96 22.61
CA TYR A 271 21.19 14.27 23.87
C TYR A 271 22.25 13.24 24.26
N GLY A 272 23.28 12.96 23.46
CA GLY A 272 24.32 11.97 23.80
C GLY A 272 23.89 10.50 23.68
N SER A 273 22.59 10.22 23.61
CA SER A 273 22.02 8.88 23.48
C SER A 273 20.93 8.80 22.40
N LEU A 274 20.64 7.57 21.97
CA LEU A 274 19.57 7.26 21.04
C LEU A 274 18.38 6.65 21.81
N PRO A 275 17.15 6.82 21.30
CA PRO A 275 15.99 6.14 21.88
C PRO A 275 16.18 4.62 21.80
N THR A 276 16.06 3.96 22.94
CA THR A 276 16.21 2.49 23.07
C THR A 276 14.87 1.78 23.27
N ARG A 277 13.85 2.53 23.71
CA ARG A 277 12.50 2.00 23.95
C ARG A 277 11.79 1.78 22.62
N LYS A 278 11.22 0.58 22.43
CA LYS A 278 10.54 0.19 21.19
C LYS A 278 9.40 1.14 20.82
N GLU A 279 8.61 1.55 21.81
CA GLU A 279 7.49 2.50 21.65
C GLU A 279 7.98 3.87 21.14
N GLU A 280 9.07 4.40 21.68
CA GLU A 280 9.63 5.69 21.25
C GLU A 280 10.21 5.62 19.83
N ILE A 281 10.88 4.51 19.50
CA ILE A 281 11.36 4.23 18.14
C ILE A 281 10.18 4.13 17.15
N HIS A 282 9.07 3.51 17.56
CA HIS A 282 7.86 3.42 16.75
C HIS A 282 7.26 4.81 16.50
N HIS A 283 7.06 5.63 17.54
CA HIS A 283 6.57 7.00 17.39
C HIS A 283 7.48 7.85 16.51
N LEU A 284 8.80 7.69 16.63
CA LEU A 284 9.76 8.38 15.75
C LEU A 284 9.57 7.97 14.28
N ARG A 285 9.36 6.68 13.99
CA ARG A 285 9.09 6.20 12.62
C ARG A 285 7.78 6.78 12.07
N GLN A 286 6.72 6.83 12.87
CA GLN A 286 5.45 7.42 12.47
C GLN A 286 5.61 8.93 12.18
N ALA A 287 6.35 9.65 13.02
CA ALA A 287 6.61 11.06 12.82
C ALA A 287 7.45 11.32 11.55
N VAL A 288 8.42 10.44 11.25
CA VAL A 288 9.20 10.48 10.00
C VAL A 288 8.31 10.31 8.77
N GLU A 289 7.41 9.32 8.77
CA GLU A 289 6.46 9.12 7.67
C GLU A 289 5.57 10.37 7.50
N ALA A 290 5.00 10.88 8.58
CA ALA A 290 4.15 12.07 8.55
C ALA A 290 4.88 13.31 7.99
N VAL A 291 6.13 13.52 8.38
CA VAL A 291 6.99 14.58 7.83
C VAL A 291 7.20 14.38 6.33
N LYS A 292 7.59 13.18 5.88
CA LYS A 292 7.75 12.90 4.45
C LYS A 292 6.47 13.20 3.67
N LEU A 293 5.31 12.75 4.15
CA LEU A 293 4.02 12.99 3.51
C LEU A 293 3.73 14.49 3.42
N ASN A 294 3.93 15.25 4.50
CA ASN A 294 3.75 16.70 4.52
C ASN A 294 4.69 17.41 3.55
N LEU A 295 5.94 16.94 3.41
CA LEU A 295 6.92 17.51 2.48
C LEU A 295 6.54 17.32 1.00
N THR A 296 5.61 16.42 0.67
CA THR A 296 5.07 16.32 -0.70
C THR A 296 4.24 17.54 -1.09
N VAL A 297 3.66 18.25 -0.11
CA VAL A 297 2.82 19.44 -0.32
C VAL A 297 3.54 20.71 0.12
N HIS A 298 4.22 20.67 1.27
CA HIS A 298 4.86 21.83 1.90
C HIS A 298 6.38 21.83 1.72
N GLU A 299 6.99 23.02 1.79
CA GLU A 299 8.46 23.19 1.71
C GLU A 299 9.18 22.82 3.02
N ALA A 300 8.45 22.73 4.13
CA ALA A 300 8.97 22.31 5.43
C ALA A 300 7.87 21.64 6.27
N ALA A 301 8.27 20.79 7.22
CA ALA A 301 7.39 20.15 8.18
C ALA A 301 8.11 19.93 9.52
N THR A 302 7.39 20.11 10.62
CA THR A 302 7.92 19.92 11.98
C THR A 302 7.77 18.47 12.41
N LEU A 303 8.87 17.86 12.84
CA LEU A 303 8.89 16.59 13.55
C LEU A 303 8.84 16.85 15.04
N ARG A 304 7.91 16.21 15.77
CA ARG A 304 7.80 16.33 17.21
C ARG A 304 7.53 14.98 17.86
N VAL A 305 8.39 14.56 18.78
CA VAL A 305 8.27 13.29 19.51
C VAL A 305 8.69 13.43 20.97
N LEU A 306 8.05 12.66 21.85
CA LEU A 306 8.42 12.57 23.26
C LEU A 306 9.42 11.41 23.43
N LEU A 307 10.57 11.68 24.03
CA LEU A 307 11.66 10.73 24.20
C LEU A 307 12.09 10.66 25.67
N THR A 308 12.62 9.51 26.08
CA THR A 308 13.22 9.34 27.41
C THR A 308 14.73 9.32 27.29
N VAL A 309 15.39 10.29 27.92
CA VAL A 309 16.85 10.48 27.86
C VAL A 309 17.48 10.38 29.26
N PRO A 310 18.73 9.89 29.39
CA PRO A 310 19.45 9.90 30.66
C PRO A 310 19.70 11.32 31.20
N VAL A 311 19.44 11.54 32.48
CA VAL A 311 19.60 12.85 33.16
C VAL A 311 21.04 13.38 33.10
N ARG A 312 22.04 12.50 33.07
CA ARG A 312 23.46 12.86 32.97
C ARG A 312 23.82 13.58 31.67
N GLU A 313 23.00 13.45 30.63
CA GLU A 313 23.28 14.02 29.31
C GLU A 313 22.61 15.39 29.09
N LEU A 314 21.59 15.72 29.90
CA LEU A 314 20.90 17.02 29.86
C LEU A 314 21.74 18.20 30.37
N THR A 315 22.77 17.93 31.19
CA THR A 315 23.63 18.97 31.78
C THR A 315 24.61 19.62 30.79
N LYS A 316 24.64 19.20 29.52
CA LYS A 316 25.40 19.85 28.44
C LYS A 316 24.49 20.75 27.58
N GLY A 317 23.93 21.80 28.18
CA GLY A 317 23.55 23.02 27.43
C GLY A 317 22.08 23.24 27.01
N LEU A 318 21.08 22.66 27.69
CA LEU A 318 19.67 22.95 27.38
C LEU A 318 19.10 24.09 28.27
N PRO A 319 18.36 25.08 27.73
CA PRO A 319 17.64 26.08 28.52
C PRO A 319 16.49 25.45 29.33
N GLU A 320 16.29 25.95 30.55
CA GLU A 320 15.37 25.40 31.58
C GLU A 320 13.88 25.31 31.16
N SER A 321 13.48 25.85 30.00
CA SER A 321 12.10 25.85 29.50
C SER A 321 11.63 24.53 28.86
N GLU A 322 12.54 23.60 28.54
CA GLU A 322 12.19 22.32 27.87
C GLU A 322 12.08 21.11 28.82
N VAL A 323 12.35 21.29 30.12
CA VAL A 323 12.31 20.20 31.10
C VAL A 323 10.99 20.22 31.88
N LYS A 324 10.09 19.28 31.59
CA LYS A 324 8.95 19.01 32.47
C LYS A 324 9.36 18.00 33.54
N THR A 325 9.83 18.49 34.69
CA THR A 325 10.02 17.65 35.88
C THR A 325 8.66 17.29 36.48
N ASN A 326 8.26 16.02 36.37
CA ASN A 326 7.07 15.52 37.08
C ASN A 326 7.34 15.57 38.59
N THR A 327 6.71 16.55 39.26
CA THR A 327 6.66 16.58 40.72
C THR A 327 5.61 15.56 41.17
N VAL A 328 6.06 14.42 41.71
CA VAL A 328 5.17 13.43 42.33
C VAL A 328 4.49 14.07 43.54
N LEU A 329 3.16 14.13 43.51
CA LEU A 329 2.29 14.57 44.60
C LEU A 329 2.55 13.71 45.86
N LYS A 330 3.19 14.28 46.88
CA LYS A 330 3.29 13.65 48.21
C LYS A 330 1.97 13.80 48.96
N GLY A 331 1.20 12.72 49.06
CA GLY A 331 0.16 12.55 50.07
C GLY A 331 0.76 12.52 51.48
N LYS A 332 0.04 13.08 52.46
CA LYS A 332 0.43 13.20 53.88
C LYS A 332 0.60 11.84 54.57
N PRO A 333 1.50 11.70 55.58
CA PRO A 333 1.70 10.45 56.31
C PRO A 333 0.74 10.33 57.51
N SER A 334 0.14 9.15 57.68
CA SER A 334 -0.42 8.69 58.96
C SER A 334 0.38 7.50 59.47
N GLN A 335 0.69 7.56 60.76
CA GLN A 335 1.56 6.69 61.54
C GLN A 335 1.08 5.23 61.57
N GLN A 336 1.99 4.26 61.47
CA GLN A 336 2.33 3.34 62.57
C GLN A 336 3.30 2.23 62.13
N THR A 337 4.28 2.02 63.03
CA THR A 337 5.00 0.79 63.38
C THR A 337 6.00 0.16 62.41
N GLU A 338 7.25 0.28 62.87
CA GLU A 338 8.45 -0.54 62.67
C GLU A 338 8.17 -2.03 62.43
N ASP A 339 8.72 -2.58 61.33
CA ASP A 339 9.68 -3.68 61.40
C ASP A 339 10.25 -4.01 60.01
N LEU A 340 11.47 -4.55 59.99
CA LEU A 340 12.21 -5.14 58.85
C LEU A 340 13.01 -4.17 57.97
N GLN A 341 14.11 -3.71 58.55
CA GLN A 341 15.35 -3.37 57.85
C GLN A 341 15.86 -4.59 57.04
N ASN A 342 15.55 -4.67 55.75
CA ASN A 342 16.36 -5.35 54.71
C ASN A 342 15.77 -5.18 53.29
N LEU A 343 15.53 -3.93 52.87
CA LEU A 343 15.05 -3.61 51.51
C LEU A 343 15.63 -2.29 50.95
N ARG A 344 16.83 -1.90 51.42
CA ARG A 344 17.44 -0.61 51.09
C ARG A 344 18.39 -0.60 49.87
N ASP A 345 18.31 -1.60 48.99
CA ASP A 345 19.18 -1.65 47.80
C ASP A 345 18.48 -1.77 46.44
N THR A 346 17.15 -1.65 46.37
CA THR A 346 16.43 -1.68 45.08
C THR A 346 15.77 -0.36 44.69
N SER A 347 15.80 0.67 45.53
CA SER A 347 15.14 1.97 45.26
C SER A 347 16.05 3.08 44.73
N LYS A 348 17.25 2.75 44.19
CA LYS A 348 18.22 3.74 43.68
C LYS A 348 18.42 3.73 42.16
N LEU A 349 17.64 2.94 41.42
CA LEU A 349 17.83 2.75 39.97
C LEU A 349 16.84 3.51 39.08
N GLU A 350 15.81 4.15 39.63
CA GLU A 350 14.77 4.85 38.83
C GLU A 350 15.03 6.37 38.62
N ASP A 351 16.03 6.97 39.26
CA ASP A 351 16.26 8.43 39.27
C ASP A 351 17.12 8.99 38.10
N ASN A 352 17.44 8.20 37.07
CA ASN A 352 18.42 8.60 36.05
C ASN A 352 17.85 8.95 34.66
N PHE A 353 16.52 9.01 34.47
CA PHE A 353 15.92 9.30 33.17
C PHE A 353 14.90 10.44 33.23
N ALA A 354 14.85 11.27 32.20
CA ALA A 354 13.91 12.38 32.05
C ALA A 354 13.20 12.32 30.68
N GLN A 355 11.96 12.78 30.64
CA GLN A 355 11.20 12.92 29.40
C GLN A 355 11.47 14.28 28.76
N VAL A 356 11.82 14.27 27.48
CA VAL A 356 12.07 15.47 26.68
C VAL A 356 11.25 15.44 25.40
N VAL A 357 10.83 16.62 24.96
CA VAL A 357 10.22 16.77 23.63
C VAL A 357 11.34 17.07 22.65
N PHE A 358 11.59 16.16 21.72
CA PHE A 358 12.44 16.45 20.57
C PHE A 358 11.57 17.05 19.46
N GLU A 359 11.90 18.28 19.10
CA GLU A 359 11.24 19.04 18.05
C GLU A 359 12.29 19.58 17.09
N THR A 360 12.07 19.37 15.79
CA THR A 360 12.95 19.87 14.73
C THR A 360 12.16 20.13 13.46
N GLU A 361 12.55 21.16 12.70
CA GLU A 361 11.96 21.45 11.39
C GLU A 361 12.80 20.78 10.29
N ILE A 362 12.14 20.01 9.42
CA ILE A 362 12.75 19.37 8.27
C ILE A 362 12.27 20.09 7.02
N SER A 363 13.20 20.59 6.20
CA SER A 363 12.86 21.17 4.90
C SER A 363 12.81 20.12 3.79
N ARG A 364 12.00 20.37 2.76
CA ARG A 364 11.94 19.56 1.54
C ARG A 364 13.32 19.45 0.90
N LYS A 365 14.06 20.57 0.82
CA LYS A 365 15.42 20.60 0.28
C LYS A 365 16.37 19.64 1.02
N LEU A 366 16.31 19.61 2.36
CA LEU A 366 17.11 18.67 3.15
C LEU A 366 16.70 17.22 2.83
N PHE A 367 15.40 16.91 2.88
CA PHE A 367 14.89 15.58 2.57
C PHE A 367 15.30 15.12 1.16
N GLU A 368 15.25 16.02 0.18
CA GLU A 368 15.67 15.72 -1.19
C GLU A 368 17.17 15.46 -1.27
N THR A 369 17.98 16.27 -0.58
CA THR A 369 19.44 16.09 -0.53
C THR A 369 19.82 14.74 0.07
N LEU A 370 19.14 14.29 1.13
CA LEU A 370 19.40 13.01 1.79
C LEU A 370 19.09 11.78 0.91
N ASN A 371 18.25 11.97 -0.11
CA ASN A 371 17.69 10.91 -0.95
C ASN A 371 18.03 11.02 -2.43
N GLU A 372 18.85 12.01 -2.82
CA GLU A 372 19.15 12.32 -4.21
C GLU A 372 19.66 11.09 -4.99
N ASP A 373 20.55 10.31 -4.40
CA ASP A 373 21.07 9.09 -5.04
C ASP A 373 19.99 8.01 -5.24
N LEU A 374 19.00 7.94 -4.36
CA LEU A 374 17.88 7.01 -4.49
C LEU A 374 16.87 7.47 -5.54
N PHE A 375 16.67 8.79 -5.68
CA PHE A 375 15.81 9.34 -6.72
C PHE A 375 16.40 9.12 -8.12
N GLU A 376 17.70 9.31 -8.30
CA GLU A 376 18.38 9.04 -9.57
C GLU A 376 18.34 7.54 -9.93
N LYS A 377 18.40 6.64 -8.94
CA LYS A 377 18.28 5.18 -9.15
C LYS A 377 16.93 4.76 -9.75
N ILE A 378 15.90 5.60 -9.69
CA ILE A 378 14.59 5.32 -10.34
C ILE A 378 14.74 5.20 -11.86
N LEU A 379 15.73 5.89 -12.45
CA LEU A 379 15.97 5.85 -13.89
C LEU A 379 16.52 4.51 -14.37
N VAL A 380 17.17 3.72 -13.51
CA VAL A 380 17.83 2.46 -13.91
C VAL A 380 16.81 1.44 -14.46
N PRO A 381 15.69 1.12 -13.76
CA PRO A 381 14.64 0.28 -14.36
C PRO A 381 13.99 0.91 -15.59
N ILE A 382 13.85 2.24 -15.65
CA ILE A 382 13.26 2.94 -16.80
C ILE A 382 14.12 2.75 -18.05
N GLU A 383 15.42 2.97 -17.95
CA GLU A 383 16.37 2.74 -19.04
C GLU A 383 16.37 1.27 -19.48
N GLN A 384 16.27 0.34 -18.53
CA GLN A 384 16.22 -1.08 -18.82
C GLN A 384 14.97 -1.47 -19.62
N VAL A 385 13.77 -0.98 -19.25
CA VAL A 385 12.55 -1.31 -20.02
C VAL A 385 12.54 -0.67 -21.40
N LEU A 386 13.12 0.53 -21.56
CA LEU A 386 13.25 1.17 -22.87
C LEU A 386 14.20 0.37 -23.77
N LYS A 387 15.31 -0.10 -23.21
CA LYS A 387 16.27 -0.95 -23.92
C LYS A 387 15.66 -2.29 -24.33
N GLU A 388 15.02 -3.01 -23.42
CA GLU A 388 14.34 -4.29 -23.72
C GLU A 388 13.14 -4.09 -24.69
N GLY A 389 12.45 -2.97 -24.55
CA GLY A 389 11.37 -2.54 -25.44
C GLY A 389 11.84 -2.08 -26.82
N HIS A 390 13.16 -1.95 -27.05
CA HIS A 390 13.76 -1.39 -28.25
C HIS A 390 13.19 -0.02 -28.62
N LEU A 391 12.96 0.82 -27.60
CA LEU A 391 12.27 2.09 -27.72
C LEU A 391 13.17 3.24 -27.26
N HIS A 392 13.25 4.31 -28.04
CA HIS A 392 13.86 5.56 -27.60
C HIS A 392 12.89 6.31 -26.66
N LYS A 393 13.42 7.04 -25.68
CA LYS A 393 12.60 7.76 -24.69
C LYS A 393 11.60 8.77 -25.30
N ALA A 394 11.93 9.33 -26.47
CA ALA A 394 11.07 10.27 -27.19
C ALA A 394 9.86 9.60 -27.86
N GLU A 395 9.86 8.27 -28.01
CA GLU A 395 8.78 7.50 -28.61
C GLU A 395 7.75 7.03 -27.56
N VAL A 396 8.02 7.24 -26.27
CA VAL A 396 6.99 7.06 -25.23
C VAL A 396 5.95 8.16 -25.43
N ASP A 397 4.67 7.81 -25.51
CA ASP A 397 3.56 8.77 -25.69
C ASP A 397 3.06 9.29 -24.35
N GLU A 398 2.89 8.40 -23.38
CA GLU A 398 2.36 8.73 -22.04
C GLU A 398 3.18 8.08 -20.94
N ILE A 399 3.34 8.79 -19.82
CA ILE A 399 4.00 8.30 -18.60
C ILE A 399 3.00 8.40 -17.47
N VAL A 400 2.56 7.27 -16.93
CA VAL A 400 1.61 7.24 -15.83
C VAL A 400 2.31 6.85 -14.53
N LEU A 401 1.99 7.56 -13.46
CA LEU A 401 2.57 7.34 -12.14
C LEU A 401 1.59 6.60 -11.24
N VAL A 402 2.10 5.57 -10.55
CA VAL A 402 1.35 4.72 -9.62
C VAL A 402 2.14 4.61 -8.31
N GLY A 403 1.45 4.44 -7.20
CA GLY A 403 2.04 4.30 -5.88
C GLY A 403 2.38 5.64 -5.22
N GLY A 404 2.07 5.76 -3.92
CA GLY A 404 2.09 7.03 -3.19
C GLY A 404 3.44 7.74 -3.15
N SER A 405 4.56 7.02 -3.26
CA SER A 405 5.89 7.65 -3.29
C SER A 405 6.10 8.50 -4.55
N THR A 406 5.36 8.26 -5.64
CA THR A 406 5.39 9.12 -6.84
C THR A 406 4.81 10.52 -6.64
N ARG A 407 4.19 10.80 -5.47
CA ARG A 407 3.76 12.15 -5.08
C ARG A 407 4.94 13.06 -4.75
N ILE A 408 6.12 12.50 -4.44
CA ILE A 408 7.31 13.29 -4.11
C ILE A 408 7.70 14.18 -5.31
N PRO A 409 7.73 15.53 -5.15
CA PRO A 409 7.99 16.45 -6.26
C PRO A 409 9.32 16.19 -6.99
N ARG A 410 10.38 15.86 -6.25
CA ARG A 410 11.69 15.54 -6.84
C ARG A 410 11.64 14.34 -7.77
N ILE A 411 10.86 13.30 -7.45
CA ILE A 411 10.71 12.11 -8.28
C ILE A 411 10.03 12.46 -9.61
N ARG A 412 8.93 13.22 -9.56
CA ARG A 412 8.25 13.72 -10.76
C ARG A 412 9.18 14.54 -11.64
N LYS A 413 10.00 15.40 -11.00
CA LYS A 413 11.01 16.21 -11.69
C LYS A 413 12.08 15.34 -12.36
N VAL A 414 12.64 14.35 -11.67
CA VAL A 414 13.65 13.43 -12.25
C VAL A 414 13.10 12.72 -13.48
N ILE A 415 11.87 12.18 -13.39
CA ILE A 415 11.21 11.51 -14.53
C ILE A 415 10.96 12.51 -15.67
N ARG A 416 10.44 13.70 -15.36
CA ARG A 416 10.22 14.76 -16.36
C ARG A 416 11.50 15.15 -17.08
N ASP A 417 12.56 15.41 -16.33
CA ASP A 417 13.83 15.89 -16.87
C ASP A 417 14.47 14.80 -17.75
N PHE A 418 14.30 13.51 -17.39
CA PHE A 418 14.73 12.38 -18.22
C PHE A 418 13.97 12.31 -19.56
N PHE A 419 12.64 12.39 -19.54
CA PHE A 419 11.80 12.25 -20.74
C PHE A 419 11.62 13.54 -21.55
N GLY A 420 11.88 14.71 -20.95
CA GLY A 420 11.59 16.01 -21.54
C GLY A 420 10.10 16.36 -21.62
N LYS A 421 9.24 15.67 -20.87
CA LYS A 421 7.78 15.88 -20.83
C LYS A 421 7.20 15.57 -19.45
N GLU A 422 6.07 16.17 -19.12
CA GLU A 422 5.39 15.98 -17.84
C GLU A 422 4.76 14.58 -17.73
N PRO A 423 4.98 13.85 -16.62
CA PRO A 423 4.21 12.66 -16.31
C PRO A 423 2.73 12.99 -16.05
N ASN A 424 1.85 12.12 -16.50
CA ASN A 424 0.43 12.24 -16.26
C ASN A 424 0.12 11.95 -14.79
N THR A 425 -0.49 12.93 -14.11
CA THR A 425 -0.84 12.89 -12.69
C THR A 425 -2.33 13.20 -12.46
N SER A 426 -3.15 13.01 -13.50
CA SER A 426 -4.60 13.26 -13.47
C SER A 426 -5.38 12.26 -12.60
N VAL A 427 -4.79 11.12 -12.27
CA VAL A 427 -5.35 10.10 -11.39
C VAL A 427 -4.55 10.06 -10.10
N ASP A 428 -5.25 9.83 -8.99
CA ASP A 428 -4.59 9.57 -7.72
C ASP A 428 -3.72 8.29 -7.84
N PRO A 429 -2.39 8.38 -7.61
CA PRO A 429 -1.48 7.25 -7.84
C PRO A 429 -1.73 6.07 -6.90
N ASP A 430 -2.29 6.28 -5.72
CA ASP A 430 -2.64 5.21 -4.77
C ASP A 430 -3.93 4.49 -5.18
N LEU A 431 -4.78 5.17 -5.94
CA LEU A 431 -6.09 4.65 -6.37
C LEU A 431 -6.11 4.23 -7.85
N ALA A 432 -5.03 4.43 -8.59
CA ALA A 432 -4.98 4.18 -10.03
C ALA A 432 -5.29 2.72 -10.37
N VAL A 433 -4.70 1.76 -9.66
CA VAL A 433 -4.91 0.33 -9.93
C VAL A 433 -6.37 -0.05 -9.65
N VAL A 434 -6.88 0.20 -8.43
CA VAL A 434 -8.28 -0.13 -8.08
C VAL A 434 -9.28 0.56 -9.01
N THR A 435 -9.00 1.79 -9.45
CA THR A 435 -9.83 2.52 -10.40
C THR A 435 -9.90 1.79 -11.73
N GLY A 436 -8.76 1.36 -12.27
CA GLY A 436 -8.69 0.59 -13.50
C GLY A 436 -9.41 -0.75 -13.42
N VAL A 437 -9.20 -1.48 -12.33
CA VAL A 437 -9.87 -2.77 -12.10
C VAL A 437 -11.38 -2.58 -11.98
N ALA A 438 -11.85 -1.51 -11.33
CA ALA A 438 -13.27 -1.20 -11.23
C ALA A 438 -13.88 -0.85 -12.61
N ILE A 439 -13.19 -0.05 -13.45
CA ILE A 439 -13.62 0.18 -14.85
C ILE A 439 -13.74 -1.16 -15.58
N GLN A 440 -12.77 -2.05 -15.43
CA GLN A 440 -12.80 -3.38 -16.05
C GLN A 440 -13.95 -4.24 -15.51
N ALA A 441 -14.29 -4.15 -14.24
CA ALA A 441 -15.47 -4.79 -13.65
C ALA A 441 -16.77 -4.25 -14.26
N GLY A 442 -16.88 -2.93 -14.48
CA GLY A 442 -18.02 -2.31 -15.17
C GLY A 442 -18.19 -2.79 -16.61
N ILE A 443 -17.09 -2.91 -17.36
CA ILE A 443 -17.08 -3.45 -18.72
C ILE A 443 -17.54 -4.91 -18.74
N VAL A 444 -16.98 -5.75 -17.86
CA VAL A 444 -17.35 -7.18 -17.77
C VAL A 444 -18.81 -7.36 -17.33
N GLY A 445 -19.33 -6.44 -16.52
CA GLY A 445 -20.73 -6.39 -16.10
C GLY A 445 -21.71 -5.86 -17.14
N GLY A 446 -21.26 -5.49 -18.34
CA GLY A 446 -22.11 -4.90 -19.37
C GLY A 446 -22.65 -3.51 -19.01
N SER A 447 -22.04 -2.84 -18.03
CA SER A 447 -22.49 -1.54 -17.51
C SER A 447 -21.92 -0.34 -18.28
N TRP A 448 -21.07 -0.59 -19.29
CA TRP A 448 -20.46 0.45 -20.11
C TRP A 448 -20.75 0.25 -21.60
N PRO A 449 -21.21 1.28 -22.33
CA PRO A 449 -21.51 1.18 -23.75
C PRO A 449 -20.23 1.24 -24.60
N LEU A 450 -19.34 0.23 -24.55
CA LEU A 450 -18.27 0.06 -25.55
C LEU A 450 -17.86 -1.41 -25.76
N GLN A 451 -17.55 -1.73 -27.02
CA GLN A 451 -16.83 -2.91 -27.51
C GLN A 451 -15.32 -2.82 -27.21
N VAL A 452 -14.93 -2.54 -25.97
CA VAL A 452 -13.51 -2.52 -25.60
C VAL A 452 -13.31 -3.44 -24.40
N SER A 453 -12.91 -4.67 -24.70
CA SER A 453 -12.35 -5.57 -23.70
C SER A 453 -10.86 -5.30 -23.66
N ALA A 454 -10.32 -4.86 -22.51
CA ALA A 454 -8.89 -4.98 -22.28
C ALA A 454 -8.58 -6.49 -22.27
N ILE A 455 -8.07 -6.99 -23.40
CA ILE A 455 -7.59 -8.36 -23.55
C ILE A 455 -6.09 -8.27 -23.41
N GLU A 456 -5.55 -8.94 -22.41
CA GLU A 456 -4.12 -9.13 -22.27
C GLU A 456 -3.72 -10.39 -23.01
N ILE A 457 -2.62 -10.31 -23.77
CA ILE A 457 -1.99 -11.48 -24.35
C ILE A 457 -0.85 -11.88 -23.41
N PRO A 458 -0.91 -13.06 -22.76
CA PRO A 458 0.17 -13.53 -21.91
C PRO A 458 1.46 -13.64 -22.71
N ASN A 459 2.51 -12.92 -22.32
CA ASN A 459 3.82 -13.07 -22.91
C ASN A 459 4.64 -14.07 -22.09
N LYS A 460 4.73 -15.32 -22.55
CA LYS A 460 5.44 -16.41 -21.85
C LYS A 460 6.95 -16.19 -21.68
N HIS A 461 7.52 -15.23 -22.41
CA HIS A 461 8.95 -14.89 -22.36
C HIS A 461 9.24 -13.63 -21.55
N LEU A 462 8.22 -13.00 -20.97
CA LEU A 462 8.40 -11.80 -20.17
C LEU A 462 9.08 -12.19 -18.84
N GLN A 463 10.27 -11.64 -18.60
CA GLN A 463 10.96 -11.75 -17.31
C GLN A 463 11.24 -10.34 -16.80
N LYS A 464 10.89 -10.10 -15.54
CA LYS A 464 11.17 -8.82 -14.89
C LYS A 464 12.63 -8.78 -14.46
N THR A 465 13.38 -7.84 -15.01
CA THR A 465 14.75 -7.58 -14.56
C THR A 465 14.71 -6.82 -13.23
N ASN A 466 15.17 -7.44 -12.15
CA ASN A 466 15.20 -6.82 -10.82
C ASN A 466 16.61 -6.32 -10.48
N PHE A 467 16.68 -5.05 -10.09
CA PHE A 467 17.86 -4.42 -9.52
C PHE A 467 17.82 -4.51 -7.99
N ASN A 468 19.00 -4.50 -7.36
CA ASN A 468 19.19 -4.60 -5.91
C ASN A 468 19.95 -3.39 -5.37
#